data_AF-M7N846-F1
#
_entry.id   AF-M7N846-F1
#
_cell.length_a   1.000
_cell.length_b   1.000
_cell.length_c   1.000
_cell.angle_alpha   90.00
_cell.angle_beta   90.00
_cell.angle_gamma   90.00
#
_symmetry.space_group_name_H-M   'P 1'
#
loop_
_entity.id
_entity.type
_entity.pdbx_description
1 polymer ?
#
loop_
_entity_poly.entity_id
_entity_poly.type
_entity_poly.pdbx_seq_one_letter_code
_entity_poly.pdbx_strand_id
1 'polypeptide(L)'
;MELPLILLVLGMVVIGAIAQRVAGLGFAMLISPFLVIALGAHQGVFLVNICGVVSSALIMPRVWKDIDWSMFRWLCSFSVFGSVAGALLAGGLPQAPLSIVVGAVVLAALLLSLILVRANVVVEGQIPKGTAGFLSGLTNSLAGVGGPAVSAYAVLARWPQRSFAATLQPFFVVTGLVTIMMKFIVTPDQLPPLPAWAWIAVAVFIWAGVLIGEQVQRVVTDRHARFFVLCFAFFGAITALVSGLRGL
;
A
#
# COMPACT_ATOMS: atom_id res chain seq x y z
N MET A 1 -15.96 -6.40 18.49
CA MET A 1 -15.63 -5.13 17.85
C MET A 1 -16.93 -4.42 17.51
N GLU A 2 -17.03 -3.13 17.84
CA GLU A 2 -18.29 -2.38 17.73
C GLU A 2 -18.67 -2.10 16.26
N LEU A 3 -19.97 -2.12 15.96
CA LEU A 3 -20.51 -1.87 14.62
C LEU A 3 -20.04 -0.53 13.99
N PRO A 4 -19.95 0.58 14.73
CA PRO A 4 -19.46 1.85 14.19
C PRO A 4 -18.02 1.77 13.67
N LEU A 5 -17.14 1.00 14.33
CA LEU A 5 -15.76 0.83 13.90
C LEU A 5 -15.68 0.02 12.60
N ILE A 6 -16.53 -0.99 12.43
CA ILE A 6 -16.62 -1.75 11.17
C ILE A 6 -17.06 -0.84 10.03
N LEU A 7 -18.09 -0.02 10.25
CA LEU A 7 -18.58 0.92 9.23
C LEU A 7 -17.52 1.96 8.86
N LEU A 8 -16.75 2.45 9.86
CA LEU A 8 -15.62 3.33 9.64
C LEU A 8 -14.56 2.66 8.75
N VAL A 9 -14.17 1.42 9.06
CA VAL A 9 -13.20 0.64 8.27
C VAL A 9 -13.69 0.43 6.84
N LEU A 10 -14.95 0.00 6.66
CA LEU A 10 -15.54 -0.18 5.33
C LEU A 10 -15.58 1.13 4.53
N GLY A 11 -15.92 2.24 5.19
CA GLY A 11 -15.87 3.57 4.60
C GLY A 11 -14.46 3.96 4.13
N MET A 12 -13.44 3.75 4.97
CA MET A 12 -12.04 3.99 4.58
C MET A 12 -11.62 3.13 3.40
N VAL A 13 -12.01 1.86 3.37
CA VAL A 13 -11.71 0.93 2.27
C VAL A 13 -12.31 1.45 0.95
N VAL A 14 -13.55 1.92 0.93
CA VAL A 14 -14.18 2.50 -0.27
C VAL A 14 -13.46 3.77 -0.70
N ILE A 15 -13.18 4.68 0.23
CA ILE A 15 -12.46 5.94 -0.05
C ILE A 15 -11.07 5.62 -0.62
N GLY A 16 -10.36 4.65 -0.04
CA GLY A 16 -9.07 4.18 -0.52
C GLY A 16 -9.13 3.62 -1.93
N ALA A 17 -10.14 2.80 -2.24
CA ALA A 17 -10.31 2.18 -3.56
C ALA A 17 -10.64 3.23 -4.63
N ILE A 18 -11.50 4.20 -4.32
CA ILE A 18 -11.81 5.33 -5.20
C ILE A 18 -10.55 6.18 -5.42
N ALA A 19 -9.86 6.57 -4.33
CA ALA A 19 -8.65 7.37 -4.39
C ALA A 19 -7.54 6.68 -5.21
N GLN A 20 -7.39 5.36 -5.07
CA GLN A 20 -6.45 4.58 -5.87
C GLN A 20 -6.72 4.71 -7.36
N ARG A 21 -8.00 4.63 -7.75
CA ARG A 21 -8.39 4.67 -9.15
C ARG A 21 -8.25 6.08 -9.74
N VAL A 22 -8.67 7.11 -9.00
CA VAL A 22 -8.71 8.49 -9.50
C VAL A 22 -7.33 9.16 -9.44
N ALA A 23 -6.58 9.01 -8.34
CA ALA A 23 -5.31 9.70 -8.15
C ALA A 23 -4.10 8.90 -8.66
N GLY A 24 -4.28 7.61 -8.98
CA GLY A 24 -3.19 6.70 -9.34
C GLY A 24 -2.17 6.45 -8.21
N LEU A 25 -2.41 7.01 -7.03
CA LEU A 25 -1.64 6.79 -5.81
C LEU A 25 -2.08 5.47 -5.19
N GLY A 26 -1.13 4.64 -4.73
CA GLY A 26 -1.47 3.33 -4.17
C GLY A 26 -2.47 3.46 -3.02
N PHE A 27 -3.54 2.66 -3.05
CA PHE A 27 -4.59 2.53 -2.02
C PHE A 27 -4.06 2.65 -0.59
N ALA A 28 -2.99 1.92 -0.30
CA ALA A 28 -2.40 1.84 1.01
C ALA A 28 -1.79 3.15 1.51
N MET A 29 -1.28 4.02 0.63
CA MET A 29 -0.68 5.29 1.02
C MET A 29 -1.70 6.20 1.71
N LEU A 30 -2.95 6.16 1.25
CA LEU A 30 -4.01 6.97 1.84
C LEU A 30 -4.52 6.32 3.14
N ILE A 31 -4.90 5.04 3.09
CA ILE A 31 -5.69 4.47 4.17
C ILE A 31 -4.86 3.88 5.32
N SER A 32 -3.58 3.57 5.09
CA SER A 32 -2.76 2.85 6.08
C SER A 32 -2.65 3.60 7.41
N PRO A 33 -2.33 4.91 7.44
CA PRO A 33 -2.25 5.63 8.72
C PRO A 33 -3.57 5.66 9.48
N PHE A 34 -4.71 5.78 8.78
CA PHE A 34 -6.02 5.82 9.42
C PHE A 34 -6.43 4.46 9.97
N LEU A 35 -6.16 3.36 9.26
CA LEU A 35 -6.43 2.01 9.76
C LEU A 35 -5.52 1.64 10.94
N VAL A 36 -4.27 2.11 10.94
CA VAL A 36 -3.34 1.95 12.07
C VAL A 36 -3.85 2.67 13.32
N ILE A 37 -4.40 3.88 13.17
CA ILE A 37 -5.00 4.61 14.29
C ILE A 37 -6.30 3.93 14.77
N ALA A 38 -7.11 3.42 13.84
CA ALA A 38 -8.41 2.84 14.17
C ALA A 38 -8.34 1.42 14.76
N LEU A 39 -7.43 0.58 14.29
CA LEU A 39 -7.32 -0.84 14.64
C LEU A 39 -6.06 -1.18 15.45
N GLY A 40 -5.13 -0.23 15.60
CA GLY A 40 -3.77 -0.49 16.06
C GLY A 40 -2.83 -0.85 14.91
N ALA A 41 -1.53 -0.63 15.11
CA ALA A 41 -0.56 -0.67 14.02
C ALA A 41 -0.46 -2.04 13.33
N HIS A 42 -0.46 -3.12 14.11
CA HIS A 42 -0.38 -4.48 13.59
C HIS A 42 -1.60 -4.84 12.75
N GLN A 43 -2.80 -4.71 13.32
CA GLN A 43 -4.07 -5.04 12.67
C GLN A 43 -4.35 -4.13 11.46
N GLY A 44 -4.07 -2.83 11.60
CA GLY A 44 -4.23 -1.86 10.52
C GLY A 44 -3.38 -2.22 9.31
N VAL A 45 -2.08 -2.46 9.51
CA VAL A 45 -1.18 -2.88 8.42
C VAL A 45 -1.57 -4.24 7.84
N PHE A 46 -2.06 -5.17 8.67
CA PHE A 46 -2.57 -6.46 8.20
C PHE A 46 -3.75 -6.26 7.23
N LEU A 47 -4.74 -5.48 7.63
CA LEU A 47 -5.93 -5.22 6.82
C LEU A 47 -5.59 -4.48 5.53
N VAL A 48 -4.69 -3.50 5.57
CA VAL A 48 -4.19 -2.79 4.39
C VAL A 48 -3.60 -3.76 3.37
N ASN A 49 -2.78 -4.71 3.83
CA ASN A 49 -2.17 -5.71 2.95
C ASN A 49 -3.21 -6.63 2.32
N ILE A 50 -4.21 -7.10 3.09
CA ILE A 50 -5.31 -7.91 2.55
C ILE A 50 -6.07 -7.12 1.48
N CYS A 51 -6.45 -5.88 1.78
CA CYS A 51 -7.17 -5.04 0.84
C CYS A 51 -6.34 -4.75 -0.43
N GLY A 52 -5.03 -4.56 -0.28
CA GLY A 52 -4.09 -4.41 -1.39
C GLY A 52 -4.03 -5.63 -2.30
N VAL A 53 -4.00 -6.84 -1.72
CA VAL A 53 -4.06 -8.11 -2.48
C VAL A 53 -5.38 -8.22 -3.23
N VAL A 54 -6.51 -8.00 -2.55
CA VAL A 54 -7.85 -8.11 -3.17
C VAL A 54 -8.00 -7.09 -4.31
N SER A 55 -7.65 -5.83 -4.08
CA SER A 55 -7.71 -4.77 -5.09
C SER A 55 -6.85 -5.13 -6.31
N SER A 56 -5.59 -5.52 -6.07
CA SER A 56 -4.65 -5.83 -7.14
C SER A 56 -5.08 -7.08 -7.93
N ALA A 57 -5.60 -8.10 -7.25
CA ALA A 57 -6.12 -9.31 -7.89
C ALA A 57 -7.36 -9.04 -8.75
N LEU A 58 -8.22 -8.10 -8.35
CA LEU A 58 -9.40 -7.69 -9.14
C LEU A 58 -9.00 -6.92 -10.42
N ILE A 59 -7.93 -6.12 -10.35
CA ILE A 59 -7.45 -5.31 -11.49
C ILE A 59 -6.59 -6.15 -12.45
N MET A 60 -5.80 -7.09 -11.94
CA MET A 60 -4.80 -7.86 -12.68
C MET A 60 -5.33 -8.51 -13.99
N PRO A 61 -6.50 -9.16 -14.05
CA PRO A 61 -7.01 -9.76 -15.29
C PRO A 61 -7.22 -8.75 -16.42
N ARG A 62 -7.57 -7.48 -16.08
CA ARG A 62 -7.83 -6.43 -17.07
C ARG A 62 -6.56 -5.91 -17.74
N VAL A 63 -5.41 -6.04 -17.08
CA VAL A 63 -4.12 -5.51 -17.52
C VAL A 63 -3.11 -6.61 -17.87
N TRP A 64 -3.54 -7.87 -17.91
CA TRP A 64 -2.67 -9.04 -18.03
C TRP A 64 -1.67 -8.98 -19.20
N LYS A 65 -2.13 -8.46 -20.34
CA LYS A 65 -1.31 -8.35 -21.56
C LYS A 65 -0.24 -7.25 -21.48
N ASP A 66 -0.41 -6.28 -20.60
CA ASP A 66 0.52 -5.14 -20.44
C ASP A 66 1.59 -5.41 -19.36
N ILE A 67 1.50 -6.57 -18.66
CA ILE A 67 2.44 -6.97 -17.62
C ILE A 67 3.81 -7.30 -18.23
N ASP A 68 4.84 -6.58 -17.79
CA ASP A 68 6.23 -6.96 -18.02
C ASP A 68 6.65 -8.06 -17.02
N TRP A 69 6.56 -9.32 -17.47
CA TRP A 69 6.92 -10.51 -16.68
C TRP A 69 8.42 -10.62 -16.38
N SER A 70 9.29 -9.96 -17.14
CA SER A 70 10.73 -9.93 -16.89
C SER A 70 11.03 -9.00 -15.71
N MET A 71 10.45 -7.80 -15.75
CA MET A 71 10.56 -6.83 -14.66
C MET A 71 9.89 -7.34 -13.38
N PHE A 72 8.69 -7.92 -13.51
CA PHE A 72 7.95 -8.56 -12.42
C PHE A 72 8.80 -9.58 -11.66
N ARG A 73 9.31 -10.62 -12.35
CA ARG A 73 10.03 -11.72 -11.69
C ARG A 73 11.22 -11.22 -10.88
N TRP A 74 11.98 -10.29 -11.45
CA TRP A 74 13.16 -9.75 -10.79
C TRP A 74 12.82 -8.87 -9.58
N LEU A 75 11.87 -7.93 -9.72
CA LEU A 75 11.41 -7.12 -8.59
C LEU A 75 10.82 -8.01 -7.49
N CYS A 76 10.03 -9.00 -7.89
CA CYS A 76 9.37 -9.94 -7.02
C CYS A 76 10.38 -10.71 -6.18
N SER A 77 11.43 -11.27 -6.79
CA SER A 77 12.48 -12.02 -6.06
C SER A 77 13.05 -11.22 -4.90
N PHE A 78 13.46 -9.97 -5.11
CA PHE A 78 13.99 -9.12 -4.03
C PHE A 78 12.91 -8.68 -3.03
N SER A 79 11.69 -8.43 -3.52
CA SER A 79 10.58 -8.01 -2.66
C SER A 79 10.11 -9.11 -1.72
N VAL A 80 10.26 -10.39 -2.08
CA VAL A 80 9.96 -11.51 -1.17
C VAL A 80 10.90 -11.45 0.03
N PHE A 81 12.21 -11.29 -0.19
CA PHE A 81 13.18 -11.12 0.90
C PHE A 81 12.88 -9.88 1.74
N GLY A 82 12.56 -8.75 1.10
CA GLY A 82 12.15 -7.54 1.80
C GLY A 82 10.89 -7.74 2.64
N SER A 83 9.89 -8.44 2.11
CA SER A 83 8.62 -8.69 2.80
C SER A 83 8.81 -9.61 4.01
N VAL A 84 9.60 -10.68 3.87
CA VAL A 84 9.95 -11.56 4.99
C VAL A 84 10.66 -10.77 6.09
N ALA A 85 11.70 -10.00 5.73
CA ALA A 85 12.44 -9.18 6.69
C ALA A 85 11.53 -8.15 7.38
N GLY A 86 10.67 -7.46 6.61
CA GLY A 86 9.76 -6.45 7.14
C GLY A 86 8.68 -7.03 8.04
N ALA A 87 8.17 -8.23 7.75
CA ALA A 87 7.20 -8.91 8.59
C ALA A 87 7.82 -9.38 9.91
N LEU A 88 9.05 -9.90 9.89
CA LEU A 88 9.80 -10.26 11.09
C LEU A 88 10.10 -9.04 11.96
N LEU A 89 10.57 -7.94 11.35
CA LEU A 89 10.80 -6.68 12.04
C LEU A 89 9.50 -6.11 12.64
N ALA A 90 8.40 -6.12 11.87
CA ALA A 90 7.11 -5.68 12.36
C ALA A 90 6.66 -6.50 13.58
N GLY A 91 6.77 -7.83 13.52
CA GLY A 91 6.36 -8.73 14.59
C GLY A 91 7.16 -8.56 15.89
N GLY A 92 8.42 -8.12 15.81
CA GLY A 92 9.24 -7.80 16.98
C GLY A 92 8.97 -6.42 17.59
N LEU A 93 8.20 -5.54 16.94
CA LEU A 93 7.96 -4.17 17.40
C LEU A 93 6.65 -4.06 18.21
N PRO A 94 6.66 -3.38 19.37
CA PRO A 94 5.43 -2.98 20.05
C PRO A 94 4.59 -2.01 19.20
N GLN A 95 3.32 -1.81 19.58
CA GLN A 95 2.37 -1.00 18.81
C GLN A 95 2.87 0.43 18.54
N ALA A 96 3.40 1.12 19.55
CA ALA A 96 3.83 2.52 19.43
C ALA A 96 5.02 2.70 18.46
N PRO A 97 6.16 1.98 18.61
CA PRO A 97 7.23 1.99 17.63
C PRO A 97 6.79 1.63 16.21
N LEU A 98 5.93 0.61 16.05
CA LEU A 98 5.42 0.24 14.73
C LEU A 98 4.60 1.37 14.10
N SER A 99 3.74 2.05 14.89
CA SER A 99 2.98 3.22 14.42
C SER A 99 3.89 4.36 13.93
N ILE A 100 4.99 4.62 14.65
CA ILE A 100 6.01 5.60 14.22
C ILE A 100 6.63 5.18 12.88
N VAL A 101 6.99 3.90 12.73
CA VAL A 101 7.55 3.37 11.48
C VAL A 101 6.55 3.53 10.33
N VAL A 102 5.27 3.23 10.54
CA VAL A 102 4.23 3.44 9.51
C VAL A 102 4.19 4.91 9.10
N GLY A 103 4.06 5.82 10.05
CA GLY A 103 4.01 7.26 9.78
C GLY A 103 5.24 7.75 9.02
N ALA A 104 6.44 7.33 9.45
CA ALA A 104 7.71 7.68 8.80
C ALA A 104 7.82 7.15 7.36
N VAL A 105 7.45 5.89 7.13
CA VAL A 105 7.46 5.27 5.80
C VAL A 105 6.49 5.99 4.86
N VAL A 106 5.27 6.31 5.33
CA VAL A 106 4.28 7.02 4.52
C VAL A 106 4.75 8.44 4.21
N LEU A 107 5.30 9.17 5.20
CA LEU A 107 5.86 10.51 4.97
C LEU A 107 7.02 10.49 3.98
N ALA A 108 7.96 9.57 4.14
CA ALA A 108 9.09 9.40 3.23
C ALA A 108 8.60 9.12 1.80
N ALA A 109 7.60 8.26 1.66
CA ALA A 109 6.97 7.93 0.38
C ALA A 109 6.28 9.13 -0.28
N LEU A 110 5.57 9.95 0.50
CA LEU A 110 4.91 11.16 0.02
C LEU A 110 5.94 12.20 -0.43
N LEU A 111 6.99 12.43 0.37
CA LEU A 111 8.08 13.34 0.03
C LEU A 111 8.82 12.88 -1.23
N LEU A 112 9.12 11.58 -1.34
CA LEU A 112 9.76 11.00 -2.51
C LEU A 112 8.92 11.23 -3.77
N SER A 113 7.59 11.07 -3.66
CA SER A 113 6.64 11.33 -4.76
C SER A 113 6.58 12.80 -5.20
N LEU A 114 6.95 13.74 -4.33
CA LEU A 114 7.02 15.18 -4.66
C LEU A 114 8.37 15.56 -5.30
N ILE A 115 9.47 14.97 -4.82
CA ILE A 115 10.83 15.29 -5.26
C ILE A 115 11.11 14.72 -6.67
N LEU A 116 10.72 13.46 -6.90
CA LEU A 116 11.04 12.74 -8.13
C LEU A 116 10.43 13.33 -9.40
N VAL A 117 9.38 14.15 -9.29
CA VAL A 117 8.78 14.84 -10.43
C VAL A 117 9.80 15.72 -11.17
N ARG A 118 10.89 16.13 -10.50
CA ARG A 118 11.92 17.01 -11.05
C ARG A 118 13.25 16.30 -11.34
N ALA A 119 13.34 14.98 -11.15
CA ALA A 119 14.57 14.24 -11.36
C ALA A 119 14.86 14.06 -12.86
N ASN A 120 16.06 14.44 -13.31
CA ASN A 120 16.52 14.24 -14.69
C ASN A 120 17.60 13.15 -14.83
N VAL A 121 17.77 12.34 -13.79
CA VAL A 121 18.75 11.25 -13.76
C VAL A 121 18.11 9.98 -14.28
N VAL A 122 18.82 9.28 -15.18
CA VAL A 122 18.43 7.95 -15.65
C VAL A 122 19.22 6.91 -14.88
N VAL A 123 18.52 5.99 -14.22
CA VAL A 123 19.12 4.92 -13.43
C VAL A 123 18.86 3.57 -14.10
N GLU A 124 19.94 2.87 -14.42
CA GLU A 124 19.91 1.56 -15.07
C GLU A 124 20.66 0.51 -14.24
N GLY A 125 20.44 -0.76 -14.57
CA GLY A 125 21.14 -1.89 -13.96
C GLY A 125 20.35 -2.64 -12.88
N GLN A 126 20.93 -3.74 -12.42
CA GLN A 126 20.26 -4.71 -11.55
C GLN A 126 20.18 -4.27 -10.09
N ILE A 127 21.15 -3.48 -9.60
CA ILE A 127 21.22 -3.04 -8.20
C ILE A 127 20.07 -2.07 -7.86
N PRO A 128 19.81 -0.99 -8.61
CA PRO A 128 18.68 -0.10 -8.33
C PRO A 128 17.33 -0.81 -8.43
N LYS A 129 17.21 -1.74 -9.37
CA LYS A 129 16.02 -2.58 -9.54
C LYS A 129 15.80 -3.51 -8.35
N GLY A 130 16.86 -4.20 -7.89
CA GLY A 130 16.80 -5.10 -6.74
C GLY A 130 16.53 -4.36 -5.43
N THR A 131 17.18 -3.22 -5.22
CA THR A 131 16.95 -2.37 -4.04
C THR A 131 15.52 -1.82 -4.00
N ALA A 132 14.96 -1.40 -5.14
CA ALA A 132 13.57 -0.98 -5.22
C ALA A 132 12.59 -2.11 -4.86
N GLY A 133 12.85 -3.33 -5.36
CA GLY A 133 12.08 -4.52 -5.02
C GLY A 133 12.15 -4.83 -3.50
N PHE A 134 13.36 -4.90 -2.95
CA PHE A 134 13.58 -5.16 -1.53
C PHE A 134 12.92 -4.11 -0.63
N LEU A 135 13.18 -2.83 -0.88
CA LEU A 135 12.59 -1.74 -0.10
C LEU A 135 11.07 -1.75 -0.19
N SER A 136 10.52 -2.00 -1.38
CA SER A 136 9.07 -2.12 -1.54
C SER A 136 8.49 -3.26 -0.70
N GLY A 137 9.13 -4.44 -0.69
CA GLY A 137 8.66 -5.55 0.15
C GLY A 137 8.73 -5.22 1.65
N LEU A 138 9.85 -4.60 2.06
CA LEU A 138 10.09 -4.18 3.44
C LEU A 138 9.03 -3.18 3.92
N THR A 139 8.82 -2.09 3.17
CA THR A 139 7.85 -1.05 3.52
C THR A 139 6.41 -1.52 3.35
N ASN A 140 6.14 -2.46 2.44
CA ASN A 140 4.85 -3.14 2.35
C ASN A 140 4.52 -3.92 3.63
N SER A 141 5.50 -4.61 4.21
CA SER A 141 5.27 -5.39 5.42
C SER A 141 5.17 -4.55 6.69
N LEU A 142 5.97 -3.49 6.78
CA LEU A 142 5.98 -2.56 7.91
C LEU A 142 4.77 -1.64 7.92
N ALA A 143 4.37 -1.12 6.76
CA ALA A 143 3.39 -0.04 6.65
C ALA A 143 2.23 -0.31 5.67
N GLY A 144 2.23 -1.45 4.97
CA GLY A 144 1.29 -1.70 3.88
C GLY A 144 1.63 -0.91 2.61
N VAL A 145 2.74 -0.17 2.58
CA VAL A 145 3.07 0.79 1.52
C VAL A 145 4.34 0.37 0.77
N GLY A 146 4.19 -0.47 -0.26
CA GLY A 146 5.32 -0.89 -1.13
C GLY A 146 5.52 -0.03 -2.38
N GLY A 147 4.43 0.45 -2.98
CA GLY A 147 4.43 1.16 -4.27
C GLY A 147 5.44 2.30 -4.48
N PRO A 148 5.68 3.23 -3.53
CA PRO A 148 6.58 4.37 -3.73
C PRO A 148 8.03 3.99 -4.05
N ALA A 149 8.58 2.91 -3.47
CA ALA A 149 9.96 2.50 -3.76
C ALA A 149 10.12 2.04 -5.22
N VAL A 150 9.18 1.24 -5.73
CA VAL A 150 9.18 0.82 -7.15
C VAL A 150 8.79 1.96 -8.07
N SER A 151 7.90 2.87 -7.64
CA SER A 151 7.54 4.08 -8.40
C SER A 151 8.75 5.00 -8.57
N ALA A 152 9.58 5.12 -7.55
CA ALA A 152 10.83 5.88 -7.63
C ALA A 152 11.78 5.32 -8.67
N TYR A 153 11.97 4.00 -8.66
CA TYR A 153 12.73 3.33 -9.69
C TYR A 153 12.10 3.49 -11.07
N ALA A 154 10.77 3.38 -11.23
CA ALA A 154 10.10 3.54 -12.51
C ALA A 154 10.31 4.93 -13.12
N VAL A 155 10.23 5.99 -12.32
CA VAL A 155 10.52 7.36 -12.77
C VAL A 155 11.98 7.49 -13.21
N LEU A 156 12.92 7.03 -12.39
CA LEU A 156 14.36 7.13 -12.67
C LEU A 156 14.80 6.25 -13.83
N ALA A 157 14.17 5.09 -14.04
CA ALA A 157 14.45 4.18 -15.16
C ALA A 157 13.62 4.51 -16.41
N ARG A 158 12.79 5.57 -16.38
CA ARG A 158 11.85 5.94 -17.46
C ARG A 158 10.98 4.77 -17.93
N TRP A 159 10.58 3.92 -17.00
CA TRP A 159 9.77 2.74 -17.28
C TRP A 159 8.35 3.16 -17.74
N PRO A 160 7.84 2.72 -18.91
CA PRO A 160 6.56 3.20 -19.40
C PRO A 160 5.39 2.96 -18.43
N GLN A 161 4.65 4.02 -18.13
CA GLN A 161 3.61 4.06 -17.09
C GLN A 161 2.57 2.93 -17.22
N ARG A 162 2.14 2.60 -18.45
CA ARG A 162 1.14 1.55 -18.69
C ARG A 162 1.66 0.17 -18.27
N SER A 163 2.88 -0.17 -18.69
CA SER A 163 3.50 -1.45 -18.33
C SER A 163 3.86 -1.50 -16.84
N PHE A 164 4.37 -0.40 -16.28
CA PHE A 164 4.63 -0.26 -14.86
C PHE A 164 3.37 -0.49 -14.00
N ALA A 165 2.28 0.22 -14.28
CA ALA A 165 1.02 0.09 -13.54
C ALA A 165 0.41 -1.32 -13.65
N ALA A 166 0.57 -1.97 -14.81
CA ALA A 166 0.15 -3.36 -15.02
C ALA A 166 1.01 -4.33 -14.20
N THR A 167 2.34 -4.19 -14.24
CA THR A 167 3.28 -5.04 -13.50
C THR A 167 3.15 -4.92 -11.98
N LEU A 168 2.72 -3.76 -11.47
CA LEU A 168 2.46 -3.59 -10.04
C LEU A 168 1.31 -4.47 -9.51
N GLN A 169 0.36 -4.90 -10.35
CA GLN A 169 -0.76 -5.71 -9.90
C GLN A 169 -0.33 -7.09 -9.37
N PRO A 170 0.32 -7.97 -10.19
CA PRO A 170 0.84 -9.24 -9.67
C PRO A 170 1.92 -9.03 -8.60
N PHE A 171 2.70 -7.95 -8.69
CA PHE A 171 3.70 -7.61 -7.68
C PHE A 171 3.08 -7.40 -6.30
N PHE A 172 2.04 -6.57 -6.17
CA PHE A 172 1.35 -6.36 -4.90
C PHE A 172 0.59 -7.58 -4.40
N VAL A 173 0.07 -8.42 -5.31
CA VAL A 173 -0.49 -9.72 -4.93
C VAL A 173 0.57 -10.58 -4.25
N VAL A 174 1.75 -10.74 -4.84
CA VAL A 174 2.81 -11.58 -4.25
C VAL A 174 3.35 -10.96 -2.96
N THR A 175 3.73 -9.69 -2.95
CA THR A 175 4.28 -9.05 -1.74
C THR A 175 3.26 -9.07 -0.61
N GLY A 176 1.99 -8.79 -0.91
CA GLY A 176 0.91 -8.82 0.06
C GLY A 176 0.65 -10.22 0.60
N LEU A 177 0.59 -11.24 -0.26
CA LEU A 177 0.44 -12.64 0.18
C LEU A 177 1.60 -13.09 1.06
N VAL A 178 2.86 -12.83 0.66
CA VAL A 178 4.03 -13.17 1.49
C VAL A 178 3.97 -12.46 2.84
N THR A 179 3.62 -11.17 2.85
CA THR A 179 3.45 -10.39 4.08
C THR A 179 2.39 -11.01 4.99
N ILE A 180 1.22 -11.33 4.44
CA ILE A 180 0.09 -11.92 5.17
C ILE A 180 0.48 -13.29 5.74
N MET A 181 1.07 -14.17 4.92
CA MET A 181 1.55 -15.49 5.36
C MET A 181 2.57 -15.36 6.49
N MET A 182 3.54 -14.45 6.36
CA MET A 182 4.53 -14.21 7.42
C MET A 182 3.90 -13.67 8.69
N LYS A 183 2.95 -12.74 8.60
CA LYS A 183 2.22 -12.23 9.78
C LYS A 183 1.38 -13.32 10.46
N PHE A 184 0.78 -14.23 9.70
CA PHE A 184 0.10 -15.40 10.27
C PHE A 184 1.04 -16.34 11.02
N ILE A 185 2.30 -16.47 10.57
CA ILE A 185 3.30 -17.31 11.24
C ILE A 185 3.89 -16.62 12.48
N VAL A 186 4.23 -15.33 12.36
CA VAL A 186 5.00 -14.60 13.38
C VAL A 186 4.09 -13.99 14.46
N THR A 187 2.91 -13.51 14.08
CA THR A 187 1.95 -12.81 14.96
C THR A 187 0.50 -13.23 14.67
N PRO A 188 0.14 -14.52 14.89
CA PRO A 188 -1.19 -15.04 14.55
C PRO A 188 -2.33 -14.35 15.32
N ASP A 189 -2.05 -13.84 16.51
CA ASP A 189 -2.95 -13.10 17.39
C ASP A 189 -3.31 -11.70 16.89
N GLN A 190 -2.59 -11.18 15.89
CA GLN A 190 -2.77 -9.83 15.34
C GLN A 190 -3.70 -9.78 14.12
N LEU A 191 -4.45 -10.86 13.84
CA LEU A 191 -5.50 -10.82 12.82
C LEU A 191 -6.62 -9.87 13.29
N PRO A 192 -7.07 -8.92 12.44
CA PRO A 192 -8.19 -8.05 12.79
C PRO A 192 -9.44 -8.88 13.16
N PRO A 193 -10.07 -8.67 14.33
CA PRO A 193 -11.21 -9.43 14.80
C PRO A 193 -12.52 -8.98 14.10
N LEU A 194 -12.51 -9.02 12.77
CA LEU A 194 -13.66 -8.74 11.93
C LEU A 194 -14.57 -9.98 11.88
N PRO A 195 -15.90 -9.81 11.99
CA PRO A 195 -16.84 -10.92 11.78
C PRO A 195 -16.78 -11.40 10.32
N ALA A 196 -17.14 -12.66 10.07
CA ALA A 196 -17.02 -13.28 8.73
C ALA A 196 -17.71 -12.47 7.62
N TRP A 197 -18.88 -11.88 7.90
CA TRP A 197 -19.60 -11.03 6.94
C TRP A 197 -18.83 -9.75 6.58
N ALA A 198 -18.04 -9.20 7.50
CA ALA A 198 -17.28 -7.97 7.27
C ALA A 198 -16.11 -8.21 6.32
N TRP A 199 -15.51 -9.41 6.32
CA TRP A 199 -14.50 -9.78 5.32
C TRP A 199 -15.07 -9.83 3.90
N ILE A 200 -16.27 -10.41 3.75
CA ILE A 200 -16.99 -10.41 2.47
C ILE A 200 -17.34 -8.97 2.07
N ALA A 201 -17.82 -8.16 3.02
CA ALA A 201 -18.12 -6.76 2.78
C ALA A 201 -16.89 -5.97 2.34
N VAL A 202 -15.71 -6.15 2.94
CA VAL A 202 -14.46 -5.52 2.50
C VAL A 202 -14.18 -5.83 1.03
N ALA A 203 -14.27 -7.10 0.61
CA ALA A 203 -14.04 -7.47 -0.79
C ALA A 203 -15.05 -6.82 -1.75
N VAL A 204 -16.33 -6.84 -1.39
CA VAL A 204 -17.41 -6.22 -2.18
C VAL A 204 -17.23 -4.69 -2.25
N PHE A 205 -16.82 -4.06 -1.16
CA PHE A 205 -16.65 -2.61 -1.06
C PHE A 205 -15.40 -2.14 -1.81
N ILE A 206 -14.31 -2.92 -1.82
CA ILE A 206 -13.16 -2.67 -2.71
C ILE A 206 -13.63 -2.71 -4.16
N TRP A 207 -14.35 -3.76 -4.56
CA TRP A 207 -14.84 -3.90 -5.92
C TRP A 207 -15.77 -2.74 -6.32
N ALA A 208 -16.73 -2.38 -5.47
CA ALA A 208 -17.60 -1.23 -5.66
C ALA A 208 -16.82 0.09 -5.75
N GLY A 209 -15.85 0.31 -4.85
CA GLY A 209 -15.00 1.51 -4.85
C GLY A 209 -14.15 1.64 -6.12
N VAL A 210 -13.65 0.54 -6.67
CA VAL A 210 -12.94 0.54 -7.97
C VAL A 210 -13.87 0.96 -9.10
N LEU A 211 -15.10 0.44 -9.15
CA LEU A 211 -16.10 0.81 -10.16
C LEU A 211 -16.54 2.28 -10.05
N ILE A 212 -16.78 2.76 -8.83
CA ILE A 212 -17.11 4.17 -8.57
C ILE A 212 -15.93 5.06 -8.98
N GLY A 213 -14.70 4.66 -8.61
CA GLY A 213 -13.49 5.37 -9.00
C GLY A 213 -13.33 5.52 -10.52
N GLU A 214 -13.70 4.50 -11.30
CA GLU A 214 -13.71 4.58 -12.77
C GLU A 214 -14.68 5.63 -13.32
N GLN A 215 -15.81 5.83 -12.66
CA GLN A 215 -16.78 6.87 -13.03
C GLN A 215 -16.29 8.26 -12.60
N VAL A 216 -15.80 8.38 -11.37
CA VAL A 216 -15.29 9.65 -10.80
C VAL A 216 -14.10 10.18 -11.62
N GLN A 217 -13.21 9.30 -12.08
CA GLN A 217 -12.05 9.67 -12.90
C GLN A 217 -12.45 10.33 -14.24
N ARG A 218 -13.68 10.14 -14.72
CA ARG A 218 -14.17 10.82 -15.94
C ARG A 218 -14.56 12.28 -15.71
N VAL A 219 -14.81 12.67 -14.45
CA VAL A 219 -15.34 13.99 -14.09
C VAL A 219 -14.30 14.83 -13.31
N VAL A 220 -13.45 14.16 -12.51
CA VAL A 220 -12.46 14.83 -11.67
C VAL A 220 -11.11 14.87 -12.37
N THR A 221 -10.50 16.05 -12.45
CA THR A 221 -9.14 16.21 -12.96
C THR A 221 -8.12 15.54 -12.04
N ASP A 222 -7.20 14.76 -12.61
CA ASP A 222 -6.12 14.05 -11.90
C ASP A 222 -5.37 14.93 -10.88
N ARG A 223 -5.17 16.22 -11.20
CA ARG A 223 -4.46 17.17 -10.34
C ARG A 223 -5.17 17.39 -9.00
N HIS A 224 -6.49 17.59 -9.01
CA HIS A 224 -7.26 17.84 -7.78
C HIS A 224 -7.33 16.58 -6.93
N ALA A 225 -7.63 15.43 -7.54
CA ALA A 225 -7.66 14.16 -6.84
C ALA A 225 -6.32 13.83 -6.19
N ARG A 226 -5.21 13.98 -6.93
CA ARG A 226 -3.87 13.77 -6.39
C ARG A 226 -3.56 14.72 -5.23
N PHE A 227 -3.93 16.00 -5.34
CA PHE A 227 -3.72 16.96 -4.26
C PHE A 227 -4.48 16.57 -2.99
N PHE A 228 -5.78 16.24 -3.09
CA PHE A 228 -6.57 15.80 -1.94
C PHE A 228 -5.97 14.55 -1.28
N VAL A 229 -5.65 13.52 -2.07
CA VAL A 229 -5.05 12.29 -1.54
C VAL A 229 -3.73 12.56 -0.83
N LEU A 230 -2.87 13.41 -1.40
CA LEU A 230 -1.61 13.81 -0.74
C LEU A 230 -1.88 14.51 0.59
N CYS A 231 -2.79 15.49 0.65
CA CYS A 231 -3.11 16.19 1.88
C CYS A 231 -3.63 15.25 2.97
N PHE A 232 -4.58 14.37 2.64
CA PHE A 232 -5.12 13.40 3.59
C PHE A 232 -4.08 12.37 4.03
N ALA A 233 -3.23 11.90 3.11
CA ALA A 233 -2.17 10.96 3.45
C ALA A 233 -1.11 11.62 4.36
N PHE A 234 -0.73 12.87 4.11
CA PHE A 234 0.17 13.64 4.99
C PHE A 234 -0.44 13.80 6.38
N PHE A 235 -1.70 14.22 6.45
CA PHE A 235 -2.42 14.36 7.72
C PHE A 235 -2.45 13.02 8.48
N GLY A 236 -2.89 11.95 7.81
CA GLY A 236 -2.91 10.60 8.37
C GLY A 236 -1.54 10.17 8.88
N ALA A 237 -0.49 10.32 8.08
CA ALA A 237 0.86 9.91 8.46
C ALA A 237 1.43 10.69 9.65
N ILE A 238 1.21 12.01 9.71
CA ILE A 238 1.57 12.83 10.87
C ILE A 238 0.80 12.36 12.10
N THR A 239 -0.51 12.12 11.98
CA THR A 239 -1.33 11.67 13.12
C THR A 239 -0.89 10.30 13.65
N ALA A 240 -0.54 9.34 12.77
CA ALA A 240 -0.03 8.03 13.17
C ALA A 240 1.33 8.13 13.87
N LEU A 241 2.21 9.01 13.39
CA LEU A 241 3.52 9.28 13.99
C LEU A 241 3.37 9.92 15.38
N VAL A 242 2.53 10.95 15.51
CA VAL A 242 2.24 11.61 16.80
C VAL A 242 1.58 10.64 17.77
N SER A 243 0.63 9.81 17.31
CA SER A 243 0.00 8.79 18.14
C SER A 243 1.02 7.77 18.65
N GLY A 244 1.97 7.36 17.81
CA GLY A 244 3.05 6.46 18.20
C GLY A 244 3.97 7.10 19.23
N LEU A 245 4.39 8.36 19.03
CA LEU A 245 5.22 9.10 19.99
C LEU A 245 4.55 9.29 21.35
N ARG A 246 3.23 9.50 21.39
CA ARG A 246 2.47 9.60 22.65
C ARG A 246 2.32 8.26 23.37
N GLY A 247 2.51 7.15 22.67
CA GLY A 247 2.42 5.81 23.23
C GLY A 247 3.76 5.17 23.60
N LEU A 248 4.88 5.89 23.43
CA LEU A 248 6.18 5.54 23.99
C LEU A 248 6.23 5.90 25.48
#